data_AF-A0A3C2B1B6-F1
#
_entry.id   AF-A0A3C2B1B6-F1
#
_cell.length_a   1.000
_cell.length_b   1.000
_cell.length_c   1.000
_cell.angle_alpha   90.00
_cell.angle_beta   90.00
_cell.angle_gamma   90.00
#
_symmetry.space_group_name_H-M   'P 1'
#
loop_
_entity.id
_entity.type
_entity.pdbx_description
1 polymer ?
#
loop_
_entity_poly.entity_id
_entity_poly.type
_entity_poly.pdbx_seq_one_letter_code
_entity_poly.pdbx_strand_id
1 'polypeptide(L)'
;MLALSLETAKTIAVVVLLAFLAIGVVSAWIIKNITMKLITVGIMAALALGVWTQRSNLQNCADEARANVSAGTTKVSCTFFGTDVEIGV
;
A
#
# COMPACT_ATOMS: atom_id res chain seq x y z
N MET A 1 -16.47 -26.40 -45.20
CA MET A 1 -15.14 -26.09 -44.62
C MET A 1 -14.72 -24.77 -45.21
N LEU A 2 -14.39 -23.77 -44.39
CA LEU A 2 -13.95 -22.45 -44.87
C LEU A 2 -12.70 -22.66 -45.73
N ALA A 3 -12.85 -22.57 -47.06
CA ALA A 3 -11.72 -22.64 -47.99
C ALA A 3 -10.98 -21.31 -47.95
N LEU A 4 -10.32 -21.06 -46.82
CA LEU A 4 -9.43 -19.93 -46.67
C LEU A 4 -8.17 -20.27 -47.46
N SER A 5 -7.80 -19.43 -48.43
CA SER A 5 -6.53 -19.63 -49.14
C SER A 5 -5.38 -19.56 -48.13
N LEU A 6 -4.32 -20.35 -48.38
CA LEU A 6 -3.13 -20.39 -47.52
C LEU A 6 -2.52 -18.99 -47.33
N GLU A 7 -2.62 -18.16 -48.35
CA GLU A 7 -2.16 -16.77 -48.33
C GLU A 7 -2.98 -15.91 -47.37
N THR A 8 -4.31 -16.00 -47.43
CA THR A 8 -5.21 -15.29 -46.50
C THR A 8 -4.95 -15.71 -45.04
N ALA A 9 -4.73 -17.01 -44.80
CA ALA A 9 -4.42 -17.52 -43.47
C ALA A 9 -3.11 -16.93 -42.92
N LYS A 10 -2.05 -16.85 -43.76
CA LYS A 10 -0.78 -16.25 -43.37
C LYS A 10 -0.91 -14.76 -43.06
N THR A 11 -1.64 -14.02 -43.89
CA THR A 11 -1.85 -12.58 -43.66
C THR A 11 -2.61 -12.34 -42.35
N ILE A 12 -3.66 -13.10 -42.08
CA ILE A 12 -4.40 -12.99 -40.81
C ILE A 12 -3.51 -13.30 -39.62
N ALA A 13 -2.67 -14.35 -39.71
CA ALA A 13 -1.75 -14.69 -38.63
C ALA A 13 -0.77 -13.55 -38.31
N VAL A 14 -0.23 -12.90 -39.34
CA VAL A 14 0.67 -11.74 -39.17
C VAL A 14 -0.07 -10.56 -38.54
N VAL A 15 -1.28 -10.25 -39.01
CA VAL A 15 -2.10 -9.15 -38.46
C VAL A 15 -2.42 -9.40 -36.98
N VAL A 16 -2.82 -10.62 -36.63
CA VAL A 16 -3.12 -11.01 -35.25
C VAL A 16 -1.88 -10.91 -34.37
N LEU A 17 -0.72 -11.37 -34.86
CA LEU A 17 0.54 -11.24 -34.13
C LEU A 17 0.90 -9.78 -33.85
N LEU A 18 0.80 -8.91 -34.85
CA LEU A 18 1.05 -7.48 -34.69
C LEU A 18 0.05 -6.83 -33.71
N ALA A 19 -1.22 -7.23 -33.75
CA ALA A 19 -2.23 -6.76 -32.80
C ALA A 19 -1.89 -7.15 -31.36
N PHE A 20 -1.47 -8.40 -31.13
CA PHE A 20 -1.04 -8.85 -29.80
C PHE A 20 0.18 -8.09 -29.29
N LEU A 21 1.17 -7.84 -30.15
CA LEU A 21 2.34 -7.04 -29.78
C LEU A 21 1.94 -5.62 -29.40
N ALA A 22 1.06 -4.98 -30.17
CA ALA A 22 0.55 -3.65 -29.86
C ALA A 22 -0.18 -3.61 -28.50
N ILE A 23 -1.08 -4.58 -28.26
CA ILE A 23 -1.78 -4.71 -26.98
C ILE A 23 -0.79 -4.93 -25.82
N GLY A 24 0.24 -5.76 -26.02
CA GLY A 24 1.29 -5.99 -25.04
C GLY A 24 2.02 -4.70 -24.66
N VAL A 25 2.41 -3.89 -25.64
CA VAL A 25 3.08 -2.60 -25.41
C VAL A 25 2.18 -1.63 -24.65
N VAL A 26 0.92 -1.47 -25.07
CA VAL A 26 -0.06 -0.61 -24.38
C VAL A 26 -0.28 -1.08 -22.94
N SER A 27 -0.43 -2.38 -22.74
CA SER A 27 -0.64 -2.96 -21.40
C SER A 27 0.57 -2.71 -20.50
N ALA A 28 1.79 -2.93 -20.99
CA ALA A 28 3.01 -2.65 -20.24
C ALA A 28 3.14 -1.17 -19.87
N TRP A 29 2.74 -0.26 -20.76
CA TRP A 29 2.73 1.18 -20.50
C TRP A 29 1.75 1.57 -19.40
N ILE A 30 0.52 1.02 -19.45
CA ILE A 30 -0.50 1.24 -18.41
C ILE A 30 -0.01 0.72 -17.05
N ILE A 31 0.50 -0.52 -17.01
CA ILE A 31 1.00 -1.13 -15.78
C ILE A 31 2.11 -0.26 -15.19
N LYS A 32 3.13 0.10 -15.98
CA LYS A 32 4.23 0.96 -15.53
C LYS A 32 3.74 2.27 -14.89
N ASN A 33 2.69 2.87 -15.45
CA ASN A 33 2.19 4.16 -14.99
C ASN A 33 1.32 4.07 -13.72
N ILE A 34 0.75 2.90 -13.43
CA ILE A 34 -0.16 2.68 -12.30
C ILE A 34 0.54 1.98 -11.12
N THR A 35 1.49 1.07 -11.37
CA THR A 35 2.15 0.29 -10.33
C THR A 35 2.72 1.16 -9.21
N MET A 36 3.44 2.22 -9.55
CA MET A 36 4.04 3.09 -8.54
C MET A 36 2.99 3.83 -7.71
N LYS A 37 1.87 4.24 -8.33
CA LYS A 37 0.76 4.89 -7.62
C LYS A 37 0.12 3.92 -6.62
N LEU A 38 -0.12 2.68 -7.02
CA LEU A 38 -0.68 1.66 -6.14
C LEU A 38 0.26 1.31 -4.99
N ILE A 39 1.56 1.20 -5.25
CA ILE A 39 2.56 0.98 -4.20
C ILE A 39 2.55 2.14 -3.21
N THR A 40 2.58 3.38 -3.67
CA THR A 40 2.54 4.55 -2.77
C THR A 40 1.27 4.58 -1.94
N VAL A 41 0.10 4.35 -2.55
CA VAL A 41 -1.18 4.25 -1.83
C VAL A 41 -1.13 3.13 -0.78
N GLY A 42 -0.59 1.96 -1.14
CA GLY A 42 -0.45 0.83 -0.23
C GLY A 42 0.45 1.15 0.97
N ILE A 43 1.59 1.80 0.74
CA ILE A 43 2.49 2.24 1.81
C ILE A 43 1.79 3.25 2.72
N MET A 44 1.15 4.27 2.15
CA MET A 44 0.43 5.28 2.94
C MET A 44 -0.71 4.67 3.75
N ALA A 45 -1.46 3.73 3.17
CA ALA A 45 -2.51 3.00 3.88
C ALA A 45 -1.94 2.17 5.04
N ALA A 46 -0.82 1.47 4.82
CA ALA A 46 -0.13 0.71 5.87
C ALA A 46 0.36 1.62 7.00
N LEU A 47 0.94 2.78 6.67
CA LEU A 47 1.35 3.78 7.66
C LEU A 47 0.17 4.32 8.44
N ALA A 48 -0.93 4.67 7.76
CA ALA A 48 -2.15 5.15 8.41
C ALA A 48 -2.74 4.12 9.37
N LEU A 49 -2.77 2.84 8.96
CA LEU A 49 -3.19 1.74 9.84
C LEU A 49 -2.23 1.58 11.02
N GLY A 50 -0.92 1.66 10.80
CA GLY A 50 0.08 1.60 11.87
C GLY A 50 -0.03 2.73 12.89
N VAL A 51 -0.42 3.94 12.46
CA VAL A 51 -0.73 5.05 13.38
C VAL A 51 -2.05 4.78 14.12
N TRP A 52 -3.08 4.31 13.41
CA TRP A 52 -4.40 4.04 13.99
C TRP A 52 -4.35 2.98 15.08
N THR A 53 -3.63 1.88 14.86
CA THR A 53 -3.46 0.82 15.85
C THR A 53 -2.71 1.27 17.09
N GLN A 54 -1.89 2.32 16.97
CA GLN A 54 -1.11 2.87 18.09
C GLN A 54 -1.82 4.00 18.83
N ARG A 55 -2.97 4.45 18.32
CA ARG A 55 -3.84 5.42 19.00
C ARG A 55 -4.27 4.91 20.38
N SER A 56 -4.55 3.61 20.52
CA SER A 56 -4.92 3.01 21.82
C SER A 56 -3.79 3.05 22.83
N ASN A 57 -2.53 2.87 22.39
CA ASN A 57 -1.37 2.96 23.27
C ASN A 57 -1.21 4.38 23.84
N LEU A 58 -1.48 5.42 23.03
CA LEU A 58 -1.50 6.81 23.54
C LEU A 58 -2.62 7.04 24.55
N GLN A 59 -3.82 6.49 24.29
CA GLN A 59 -4.95 6.67 25.20
C GLN A 59 -4.69 5.98 26.55
N ASN A 60 -4.22 4.74 26.52
CA ASN A 60 -3.84 4.00 27.72
C ASN A 60 -2.73 4.71 28.50
N CYS A 61 -1.72 5.21 27.79
CA CYS A 61 -0.65 6.01 28.39
C CYS A 61 -1.17 7.29 29.07
N ALA A 62 -2.08 8.01 28.42
CA ALA A 62 -2.67 9.23 28.98
C ALA A 62 -3.52 8.94 30.22
N ASP A 63 -4.22 7.80 30.25
CA ASP A 63 -5.02 7.39 31.40
C ASP A 63 -4.14 6.92 32.57
N GLU A 64 -3.04 6.19 32.30
CA GLU A 64 -2.03 5.85 33.30
C GLU A 64 -1.29 7.09 33.85
N ALA A 65 -0.96 8.06 32.99
CA ALA A 65 -0.37 9.33 33.43
C ALA A 65 -1.29 10.07 34.41
N ARG A 66 -2.59 10.17 34.11
CA ARG A 66 -3.58 10.79 35.02
C ARG A 66 -3.71 10.04 36.34
N ALA A 67 -3.71 8.71 36.31
CA ALA A 67 -3.76 7.90 37.52
C ALA A 67 -2.50 8.10 38.39
N ASN A 68 -1.32 8.19 37.77
CA ASN A 68 -0.04 8.36 38.47
C ASN A 68 0.18 9.78 39.03
N VAL A 69 -0.32 10.83 38.36
CA VAL A 69 -0.38 12.19 38.93
C VAL A 69 -1.21 12.22 40.20
N SER A 70 -2.33 11.50 40.21
CA SER A 70 -3.20 11.37 41.38
C SER A 70 -2.52 10.64 42.55
N ALA A 71 -1.47 9.86 42.26
CA ALA A 71 -0.67 9.11 43.22
C ALA A 71 0.65 9.82 43.62
N GLY A 72 0.95 11.00 43.07
CA GLY A 72 2.14 11.80 43.40
C GLY A 72 3.42 11.46 42.61
N THR A 73 3.32 10.71 41.52
CA THR A 73 4.47 10.33 40.67
C THR A 73 4.58 11.26 39.45
N THR A 74 5.77 11.79 39.15
CA THR A 74 6.03 12.84 38.13
C THR A 74 6.46 12.35 36.75
N LYS A 75 6.56 11.03 36.53
CA LYS A 75 7.02 10.46 35.25
C LYS A 75 6.28 9.17 34.91
N VAL A 76 5.82 9.06 33.67
CA VAL A 76 5.25 7.84 33.10
C VAL A 76 5.95 7.50 31.78
N SER A 77 6.41 6.26 31.64
CA SER A 77 7.05 5.75 30.42
C SER A 77 6.04 4.97 29.60
N CYS A 78 5.89 5.32 28.32
CA CYS A 78 4.95 4.68 27.42
C CYS A 78 5.60 4.32 26.08
N THR A 79 5.38 3.11 25.61
CA THR A 79 5.89 2.70 24.30
C THR A 79 4.99 3.20 23.17
N PHE A 80 5.54 4.06 22.30
CA PHE A 80 4.92 4.52 21.06
C PHE A 80 5.87 4.25 19.89
N PHE A 81 5.37 3.56 18.87
CA PHE A 81 6.14 3.12 17.68
C PHE A 81 7.39 2.30 18.01
N GLY A 82 7.36 1.53 19.11
CA GLY A 82 8.50 0.75 19.58
C GLY A 82 9.60 1.58 20.26
N THR A 83 9.35 2.88 20.46
CA THR A 83 10.19 3.76 21.26
C THR A 83 9.49 4.07 22.57
N ASP A 84 10.22 3.94 23.67
CA ASP A 84 9.73 4.37 24.98
C ASP A 84 9.81 5.89 25.08
N VAL A 85 8.66 6.50 25.32
CA VAL A 85 8.48 7.93 25.49
C VAL A 85 8.17 8.18 26.96
N GLU A 86 9.09 8.84 27.67
CA GLU A 86 8.81 9.35 29.01
C GLU A 86 8.01 10.64 28.90
N ILE A 87 6.78 10.62 29.41
CA ILE A 87 5.95 11.81 29.56
C ILE A 87 6.11 12.29 31.00
N GLY A 88 6.75 13.44 31.16
CA GLY A 88 6.76 14.17 32.42
C GLY A 88 5.39 14.83 32.63
N VAL A 89 4.80 14.59 33.79
CA VAL A 89 3.52 15.17 34.22
C VAL A 89 3.74 16.20 35.32
#